data_AF-A0AAJ3HUD3-F1
#
_entry.id   AF-A0AAJ3HUD3-F1
#
_cell.length_a   1.000
_cell.length_b   1.000
_cell.length_c   1.000
_cell.angle_alpha   90.00
_cell.angle_beta   90.00
_cell.angle_gamma   90.00
#
_symmetry.space_group_name_H-M   'P 1'
#
loop_
_entity.id
_entity.type
_entity.pdbx_description
1 polymer ?
#
loop_
_entity_poly.entity_id
_entity_poly.type
_entity_poly.pdbx_seq_one_letter_code
_entity_poly.pdbx_strand_id
1 'polypeptide(L)'
;MIVISYFFIGCAVGALIYFLRSRSTKKKKGSLIIIPFLGIAFMAGNYIFFSRDNNFYPIGSSSSIHIISYIAFAVILLFAHVISLHITNIGEKAVKNYHQLQNDGESKFTALINTVFISLLLLCLTFGFFIDQRLFFLSFVLMFVYQFMKRTPEKRFLRFQKILATSKIRSVAIGLVEIEGKITAGETLKSCLGNKACYGYFYYEYNVSKDKEGKKSYHQTHNENKINNFTMTDDTGSIEVLAADNPFIHLGIEPHKDFEAGNKRYKEYLIEPNTDYLLIGNAESINGKVVITCKPPHYLLGLSPSDYVTRWNNARPFRRNLSITVVIALLVIATIIITPIDYRDGLLTFYFNNISF
;
A
#
# COMPACT_ATOMS: atom_id res chain seq x y z
N MET A 1 20.51 -21.27 -19.33
CA MET A 1 19.12 -20.81 -19.12
C MET A 1 18.43 -21.60 -18.01
N ILE A 2 18.35 -22.93 -18.08
CA ILE A 2 17.67 -23.81 -17.10
C ILE A 2 18.19 -23.67 -15.65
N VAL A 3 19.51 -23.56 -15.45
CA VAL A 3 20.12 -23.44 -14.09
C VAL A 3 19.76 -22.10 -13.40
N ILE A 4 19.65 -21.02 -14.17
CA ILE A 4 19.25 -19.70 -13.68
C ILE A 4 17.77 -19.74 -13.27
N SER A 5 16.92 -20.42 -14.05
CA SER A 5 15.50 -20.63 -13.73
C SER A 5 15.33 -21.38 -12.40
N TYR A 6 16.12 -22.44 -12.14
CA TYR A 6 16.07 -23.17 -10.86
C TYR A 6 16.56 -22.35 -9.67
N PHE A 7 17.55 -21.47 -9.87
CA PHE A 7 18.00 -20.55 -8.83
C PHE A 7 16.89 -19.57 -8.44
N PHE A 8 16.20 -18.97 -9.41
CA PHE A 8 15.09 -18.04 -9.14
C PHE A 8 13.86 -18.74 -8.55
N ILE A 9 13.54 -19.96 -8.98
CA ILE A 9 12.48 -20.78 -8.37
C ILE A 9 12.84 -21.11 -6.92
N GLY A 10 14.10 -21.48 -6.65
CA GLY A 10 14.60 -21.68 -5.29
C GLY A 10 14.52 -20.41 -4.43
N CYS A 11 14.82 -19.25 -5.00
CA CYS A 11 14.65 -17.96 -4.35
C CYS A 11 13.18 -17.63 -4.03
N ALA A 12 12.27 -17.87 -4.97
CA ALA A 12 10.84 -17.64 -4.80
C ALA A 12 10.22 -18.58 -3.75
N VAL A 13 10.56 -19.87 -3.78
CA VAL A 13 10.13 -20.86 -2.79
C VAL A 13 10.71 -20.55 -1.41
N GLY A 14 11.99 -20.13 -1.34
CA GLY A 14 12.62 -19.70 -0.09
C GLY A 14 11.95 -18.45 0.52
N ALA A 15 11.57 -17.48 -0.31
CA ALA A 15 10.82 -16.30 0.13
C ALA A 15 9.40 -16.66 0.63
N LEU A 16 8.72 -17.61 -0.03
CA LEU A 16 7.43 -18.14 0.40
C LEU A 16 7.53 -18.84 1.76
N ILE A 17 8.54 -19.69 1.95
CA ILE A 17 8.80 -20.40 3.22
C ILE A 17 9.14 -19.40 4.33
N TYR A 18 9.95 -18.38 4.04
CA TYR A 18 10.24 -17.29 4.98
C TYR A 18 8.97 -16.56 5.39
N PHE A 19 8.12 -16.18 4.42
CA PHE A 19 6.85 -15.51 4.67
C PHE A 19 5.93 -16.36 5.55
N LEU A 20 5.76 -17.65 5.24
CA LEU A 20 4.95 -18.59 6.03
C LEU A 20 5.50 -18.79 7.45
N ARG A 21 6.83 -18.84 7.62
CA ARG A 21 7.48 -18.99 8.92
C ARG A 21 7.46 -17.72 9.76
N SER A 22 7.53 -16.54 9.13
CA SER A 22 7.43 -15.24 9.79
C SER A 22 6.06 -14.98 10.42
N ARG A 23 5.04 -15.75 10.00
CA ARG A 23 3.70 -15.78 10.62
C ARG A 23 3.68 -16.44 11.99
N SER A 24 4.74 -17.15 12.39
CA SER A 24 4.90 -17.70 13.73
C SER A 24 5.31 -16.59 14.70
N THR A 25 4.52 -16.39 15.75
CA THR A 25 4.57 -15.24 16.69
C THR A 25 5.85 -15.09 17.50
N LYS A 26 6.86 -15.94 17.30
CA LYS A 26 8.16 -15.84 17.99
C LYS A 26 9.12 -14.97 17.19
N LYS A 27 9.21 -13.69 17.59
CA LYS A 27 10.32 -12.78 17.25
C LYS A 27 11.65 -13.47 17.62
N LYS A 28 12.29 -14.14 16.67
CA LYS A 28 13.74 -14.36 16.73
C LYS A 28 14.40 -13.35 15.82
N LYS A 29 14.93 -12.28 16.42
CA LYS A 29 15.96 -11.43 15.82
C LYS A 29 17.17 -12.33 15.57
N GLY A 30 17.51 -12.58 14.31
CA GLY A 30 18.71 -13.35 13.98
C GLY A 30 18.81 -13.64 12.48
N SER A 31 19.93 -13.22 11.90
CA SER A 31 20.44 -13.41 10.54
C SER A 31 20.55 -14.86 10.04
N LEU A 32 19.98 -15.84 10.77
CA LEU A 32 20.04 -17.28 10.43
C LEU A 32 19.25 -17.67 9.17
N ILE A 33 18.56 -16.72 8.55
CA ILE A 33 17.69 -16.94 7.38
C ILE A 33 18.48 -16.79 6.07
N ILE A 34 19.64 -16.13 6.10
CA ILE A 34 20.56 -15.98 4.96
C ILE A 34 21.27 -17.32 4.65
N ILE A 35 21.38 -18.21 5.66
CA ILE A 35 22.17 -19.45 5.63
C ILE A 35 21.73 -20.43 4.52
N PRO A 36 20.44 -20.76 4.32
CA PRO A 36 20.05 -21.65 3.21
C PRO A 36 20.31 -21.04 1.82
N PHE A 37 20.17 -19.72 1.67
CA PHE A 37 20.45 -19.03 0.40
C PHE A 37 21.94 -18.98 0.06
N LEU A 38 22.77 -18.67 1.06
CA LEU A 38 24.24 -18.75 0.94
C LEU A 38 24.68 -20.20 0.67
N GLY A 39 24.06 -21.19 1.30
CA GLY A 39 24.36 -22.61 1.07
C GLY A 39 24.08 -23.08 -0.36
N ILE A 40 22.92 -22.70 -0.92
CA ILE A 40 22.56 -23.03 -2.31
C ILE A 40 23.48 -22.30 -3.30
N ALA A 41 23.77 -21.01 -3.06
CA ALA A 41 24.70 -20.25 -3.91
C ALA A 41 26.14 -20.80 -3.84
N PHE A 42 26.59 -21.21 -2.66
CA PHE A 42 27.89 -21.84 -2.44
C PHE A 42 27.99 -23.20 -3.13
N MET A 43 26.95 -24.03 -3.05
CA MET A 43 26.92 -25.36 -3.68
C MET A 43 26.82 -25.27 -5.22
N ALA A 44 25.99 -24.36 -5.75
CA ALA A 44 25.86 -24.13 -7.19
C ALA A 44 27.14 -23.50 -7.78
N GLY A 45 27.75 -22.54 -7.08
CA GLY A 45 29.01 -21.92 -7.53
C GLY A 45 30.18 -22.90 -7.48
N ASN A 46 30.27 -23.76 -6.46
CA ASN A 46 31.25 -24.85 -6.43
C ASN A 46 31.09 -25.82 -7.60
N TYR A 47 29.85 -26.24 -7.88
CA TYR A 47 29.58 -27.14 -8.99
C TYR A 47 29.90 -26.53 -10.36
N ILE A 48 29.58 -25.25 -10.57
CA ILE A 48 29.79 -24.59 -11.88
C ILE A 48 31.26 -24.28 -12.14
N PHE A 49 32.01 -23.81 -11.12
CA PHE A 49 33.37 -23.30 -11.31
C PHE A 49 34.48 -24.27 -10.89
N PHE A 50 34.18 -25.26 -10.05
CA PHE A 50 35.18 -26.16 -9.46
C PHE A 50 34.86 -27.65 -9.67
N SER A 51 33.72 -28.01 -10.28
CA SER A 51 33.48 -29.39 -10.72
C SER A 51 34.35 -29.73 -11.93
N ARG A 52 35.12 -30.82 -11.79
CA ARG A 52 36.14 -31.26 -12.74
C ARG A 52 35.58 -31.81 -14.06
N ASP A 53 34.26 -32.07 -14.12
CA ASP A 53 33.56 -32.64 -15.28
C ASP A 53 32.90 -31.59 -16.20
N ASN A 54 32.85 -30.32 -15.81
CA ASN A 54 32.27 -29.28 -16.65
C ASN A 54 33.33 -28.77 -17.63
N ASN A 55 33.24 -29.18 -18.90
CA ASN A 55 34.07 -28.81 -20.07
C ASN A 55 34.09 -27.29 -20.41
N PHE A 56 33.84 -26.40 -19.44
CA PHE A 56 33.72 -24.96 -19.68
C PHE A 56 35.07 -24.25 -19.87
N TYR A 57 36.19 -24.88 -19.53
CA TYR A 57 37.52 -24.29 -19.73
C TYR A 57 38.52 -25.29 -20.33
N PRO A 58 39.25 -24.90 -21.40
CA PRO A 58 40.21 -25.78 -22.04
C PRO A 58 41.39 -26.07 -21.09
N ILE A 59 41.77 -27.35 -21.08
CA ILE A 59 42.89 -27.89 -20.32
C ILE A 59 44.18 -27.19 -20.79
N GLY A 60 44.76 -26.34 -19.93
CA GLY A 60 46.13 -25.84 -20.11
C GLY A 60 46.39 -24.35 -19.84
N SER A 61 46.13 -23.83 -18.63
CA SER A 61 46.95 -22.76 -18.00
C SER A 61 46.56 -22.59 -16.51
N SER A 62 47.40 -23.08 -15.60
CA SER A 62 47.02 -23.53 -14.25
C SER A 62 47.12 -22.48 -13.11
N SER A 63 47.09 -21.17 -13.39
CA SER A 63 47.10 -20.14 -12.33
C SER A 63 46.05 -19.05 -12.59
N SER A 64 46.10 -18.42 -13.76
CA SER A 64 45.20 -17.30 -14.11
C SER A 64 43.73 -17.72 -14.20
N ILE A 65 43.44 -18.94 -14.68
CA ILE A 65 42.07 -19.46 -14.78
C ILE A 65 41.47 -19.69 -13.38
N HIS A 66 42.25 -20.22 -12.44
CA HIS A 66 41.79 -20.39 -11.06
C HIS A 66 41.51 -19.05 -10.39
N ILE A 67 42.38 -18.04 -10.59
CA ILE A 67 42.17 -16.68 -10.07
C ILE A 67 40.87 -16.07 -10.64
N ILE A 68 40.62 -16.20 -11.94
CA ILE A 68 39.39 -15.71 -12.58
C ILE A 68 38.16 -16.44 -12.01
N SER A 69 38.22 -17.76 -11.83
CA SER A 69 37.13 -18.53 -11.21
C SER A 69 36.88 -18.15 -9.74
N TYR A 70 37.93 -17.88 -8.95
CA TYR A 70 37.78 -17.38 -7.59
C TYR A 70 37.14 -15.98 -7.55
N ILE A 71 37.54 -15.08 -8.45
CA ILE A 71 36.95 -13.75 -8.57
C ILE A 71 35.47 -13.85 -8.98
N ALA A 72 35.15 -14.67 -10.00
CA ALA A 72 33.78 -14.90 -10.45
C ALA A 72 32.90 -15.49 -9.33
N PHE A 73 33.42 -16.46 -8.57
CA PHE A 73 32.74 -17.05 -7.43
C PHE A 73 32.49 -16.02 -6.31
N ALA A 74 33.49 -15.19 -5.98
CA ALA A 74 33.35 -14.12 -5.00
C ALA A 74 32.27 -13.09 -5.42
N VAL A 75 32.22 -12.72 -6.70
CA VAL A 75 31.19 -11.84 -7.25
C VAL A 75 29.80 -12.46 -7.13
N ILE A 76 29.64 -13.75 -7.44
CA ILE A 76 28.36 -14.46 -7.28
C ILE A 76 27.91 -14.48 -5.81
N LEU A 77 28.83 -14.72 -4.87
CA LEU A 77 28.51 -14.69 -3.43
C LEU A 77 28.06 -13.30 -2.97
N LEU A 78 28.71 -12.23 -3.46
CA LEU A 78 28.31 -10.85 -3.17
C LEU A 78 26.91 -10.55 -3.73
N PHE A 79 26.62 -10.94 -4.97
CA PHE A 79 25.29 -10.80 -5.56
C PHE A 79 24.24 -11.58 -4.79
N ALA A 80 24.51 -12.84 -4.42
CA ALA A 80 23.61 -13.66 -3.62
C ALA A 80 23.33 -13.03 -2.24
N HIS A 81 24.34 -12.44 -1.61
CA HIS A 81 24.18 -11.73 -0.34
C HIS A 81 23.26 -10.50 -0.48
N VAL A 82 23.49 -9.68 -1.52
CA VAL A 82 22.66 -8.50 -1.81
C VAL A 82 21.21 -8.90 -2.11
N ILE A 83 21.00 -9.94 -2.92
CA ILE A 83 19.68 -10.50 -3.22
C ILE A 83 18.98 -10.94 -1.93
N SER A 84 19.69 -11.66 -1.05
CA SER A 84 19.13 -12.15 0.21
C SER A 84 18.68 -11.00 1.12
N LEU A 85 19.50 -9.95 1.25
CA LEU A 85 19.14 -8.75 2.01
C LEU A 85 17.90 -8.05 1.45
N HIS A 86 17.77 -8.01 0.12
CA HIS A 86 16.62 -7.40 -0.53
C HIS A 86 15.33 -8.20 -0.29
N ILE A 87 15.41 -9.53 -0.39
CA ILE A 87 14.28 -10.44 -0.10
C ILE A 87 13.83 -10.28 1.36
N THR A 88 14.75 -10.21 2.33
CA THR A 88 14.38 -9.99 3.73
C THR A 88 13.68 -8.65 3.95
N ASN A 89 14.16 -7.58 3.29
CA ASN A 89 13.53 -6.26 3.38
C ASN A 89 12.12 -6.24 2.78
N ILE A 90 11.90 -6.93 1.66
CA ILE A 90 10.56 -7.08 1.06
C ILE A 90 9.66 -7.88 2.02
N GLY A 91 10.16 -8.96 2.62
CA GLY A 91 9.43 -9.76 3.58
C GLY A 91 9.00 -8.98 4.83
N GLU A 92 9.88 -8.16 5.40
CA GLU A 92 9.52 -7.29 6.54
C GLU A 92 8.43 -6.26 6.16
N LYS A 93 8.53 -5.67 4.96
CA LYS A 93 7.51 -4.76 4.44
C LYS A 93 6.18 -5.48 4.21
N ALA A 94 6.22 -6.71 3.72
CA ALA A 94 5.03 -7.54 3.50
C ALA A 94 4.29 -7.82 4.80
N VAL A 95 5.00 -8.20 5.86
CA VAL A 95 4.40 -8.44 7.19
C VAL A 95 3.77 -7.16 7.76
N LYS A 96 4.47 -6.02 7.68
CA LYS A 96 3.91 -4.73 8.11
C LYS A 96 2.64 -4.37 7.32
N ASN A 97 2.66 -4.53 6.01
CA ASN A 97 1.51 -4.28 5.15
C ASN A 97 0.32 -5.20 5.46
N TYR A 98 0.58 -6.48 5.75
CA TYR A 98 -0.46 -7.43 6.14
C TYR A 98 -1.16 -7.01 7.44
N HIS A 99 -0.39 -6.65 8.48
CA HIS A 99 -0.95 -6.18 9.73
C HIS A 99 -1.71 -4.86 9.58
N GLN A 100 -1.19 -3.93 8.75
CA GLN A 100 -1.89 -2.69 8.45
C GLN A 100 -3.25 -2.95 7.78
N LEU A 101 -3.30 -3.82 6.77
CA LEU A 101 -4.56 -4.17 6.09
C LEU A 101 -5.56 -4.84 7.04
N GLN A 102 -5.10 -5.66 7.99
CA GLN A 102 -5.97 -6.23 9.01
C GLN A 102 -6.53 -5.16 9.95
N ASN A 103 -5.70 -4.21 10.38
CA ASN A 103 -6.14 -3.09 11.23
C ASN A 103 -7.14 -2.19 10.50
N ASP A 104 -7.02 -2.06 9.17
CA ASP A 104 -7.97 -1.35 8.30
C ASP A 104 -9.28 -2.14 8.05
N GLY A 105 -9.45 -3.29 8.71
CA GLY A 105 -10.66 -4.12 8.65
C GLY A 105 -10.78 -5.02 7.41
N GLU A 106 -9.70 -5.25 6.64
CA GLU A 106 -9.73 -6.23 5.55
C GLU A 106 -9.76 -7.67 6.09
N SER A 107 -10.42 -8.57 5.36
CA SER A 107 -10.44 -10.00 5.72
C SER A 107 -9.04 -10.60 5.69
N LYS A 108 -8.77 -11.62 6.52
CA LYS A 108 -7.46 -12.29 6.57
C LYS A 108 -7.01 -12.81 5.20
N PHE A 109 -7.95 -13.31 4.39
CA PHE A 109 -7.68 -13.84 3.06
C PHE A 109 -7.34 -12.72 2.06
N THR A 110 -8.13 -11.65 2.05
CA THR A 110 -7.90 -10.49 1.16
C THR A 110 -6.57 -9.80 1.49
N ALA A 111 -6.27 -9.62 2.78
CA ALA A 111 -5.01 -9.06 3.24
C ALA A 111 -3.80 -9.92 2.81
N LEU A 112 -3.93 -11.26 2.86
CA LEU A 112 -2.90 -12.17 2.38
C LEU A 112 -2.67 -12.01 0.87
N ILE A 113 -3.72 -12.11 0.05
CA ILE A 113 -3.60 -12.00 -1.41
C ILE A 113 -2.94 -10.68 -1.80
N ASN A 114 -3.40 -9.56 -1.23
CA ASN A 114 -2.83 -8.24 -1.51
C ASN A 114 -1.33 -8.18 -1.15
N THR A 115 -0.97 -8.75 -0.01
CA THR A 115 0.42 -8.75 0.47
C THR A 115 1.32 -9.59 -0.43
N VAL A 116 0.89 -10.79 -0.82
CA VAL A 116 1.63 -11.66 -1.73
C VAL A 116 1.78 -10.99 -3.09
N PHE A 117 0.69 -10.43 -3.64
CA PHE A 117 0.71 -9.74 -4.92
C PHE A 117 1.70 -8.56 -4.94
N ILE A 118 1.65 -7.67 -3.93
CA ILE A 118 2.60 -6.55 -3.82
C ILE A 118 4.05 -7.06 -3.71
N SER A 119 4.27 -8.11 -2.91
CA SER A 119 5.62 -8.66 -2.70
C SER A 119 6.19 -9.24 -3.99
N LEU A 120 5.37 -9.96 -4.76
CA LEU A 120 5.74 -10.50 -6.07
C LEU A 120 6.08 -9.37 -7.05
N LEU A 121 5.25 -8.32 -7.08
CA LEU A 121 5.43 -7.19 -7.96
C LEU A 121 6.73 -6.43 -7.65
N LEU A 122 7.04 -6.21 -6.37
CA LEU A 122 8.31 -5.64 -5.94
C LEU A 122 9.51 -6.51 -6.36
N LEU A 123 9.39 -7.83 -6.23
CA LEU A 123 10.44 -8.78 -6.63
C LEU A 123 10.67 -8.72 -8.15
N CYS A 124 9.60 -8.68 -8.95
CA CYS A 124 9.71 -8.56 -10.40
C CYS A 124 10.24 -7.18 -10.83
N LEU A 125 9.96 -6.10 -10.10
CA LEU A 125 10.57 -4.80 -10.35
C LEU A 125 12.08 -4.78 -10.05
N THR A 126 12.54 -5.57 -9.06
CA THR A 126 13.95 -5.58 -8.68
C THR A 126 14.79 -6.55 -9.49
N PHE A 127 14.23 -7.71 -9.86
CA PHE A 127 14.97 -8.77 -10.56
C PHE A 127 14.50 -9.00 -11.99
N GLY A 128 13.32 -8.52 -12.36
CA GLY A 128 12.76 -8.73 -13.69
C GLY A 128 13.69 -8.25 -14.78
N PHE A 129 14.35 -7.11 -14.61
CA PHE A 129 15.27 -6.55 -15.60
C PHE A 129 16.42 -7.51 -15.97
N PHE A 130 16.90 -8.31 -15.01
CA PHE A 130 17.97 -9.28 -15.22
C PHE A 130 17.49 -10.60 -15.83
N ILE A 131 16.20 -10.93 -15.67
CA ILE A 131 15.61 -12.15 -16.21
C ILE A 131 15.09 -11.88 -17.62
N ASP A 132 14.23 -10.88 -17.76
CA ASP A 132 13.64 -10.40 -18.99
C ASP A 132 13.14 -8.97 -18.79
N GLN A 133 13.64 -8.04 -19.61
CA GLN A 133 13.20 -6.64 -19.60
C GLN A 133 11.67 -6.49 -19.70
N ARG A 134 10.97 -7.37 -20.43
CA ARG A 134 9.51 -7.35 -20.55
C ARG A 134 8.83 -7.56 -19.20
N LEU A 135 9.37 -8.47 -18.38
CA LEU A 135 8.84 -8.77 -17.05
C LEU A 135 8.98 -7.58 -16.09
N PHE A 136 10.08 -6.81 -16.21
CA PHE A 136 10.25 -5.55 -15.50
C PHE A 136 9.19 -4.51 -15.89
N PHE A 137 9.05 -4.22 -17.20
CA PHE A 137 8.10 -3.20 -17.66
C PHE A 137 6.64 -3.62 -17.43
N LEU A 138 6.30 -4.90 -17.56
CA LEU A 138 4.99 -5.42 -17.22
C LEU A 138 4.68 -5.21 -15.73
N SER A 139 5.64 -5.53 -14.85
CA SER A 139 5.47 -5.32 -13.41
C SER A 139 5.30 -3.85 -13.08
N PHE A 140 6.03 -2.95 -13.76
CA PHE A 140 5.85 -1.51 -13.61
C PHE A 140 4.44 -1.07 -13.98
N VAL A 141 3.90 -1.52 -15.11
CA VAL A 141 2.51 -1.23 -15.50
C VAL A 141 1.52 -1.77 -14.48
N LEU A 142 1.68 -3.02 -14.05
CA LEU A 142 0.84 -3.64 -13.02
C LEU A 142 0.90 -2.88 -11.68
N MET A 143 2.04 -2.28 -11.34
CA MET A 143 2.18 -1.44 -10.15
C MET A 143 1.23 -0.24 -10.22
N PHE A 144 1.19 0.44 -11.36
CA PHE A 144 0.31 1.59 -11.58
C PHE A 144 -1.15 1.15 -11.52
N VAL A 145 -1.53 0.09 -12.23
CA VAL A 145 -2.89 -0.47 -12.20
C VAL A 145 -3.30 -0.80 -10.75
N TYR A 146 -2.42 -1.42 -9.98
CA TYR A 146 -2.67 -1.75 -8.58
C TYR A 146 -2.92 -0.50 -7.72
N GLN A 147 -2.16 0.59 -7.90
CA GLN A 147 -2.39 1.84 -7.17
C GLN A 147 -3.78 2.44 -7.44
N PHE A 148 -4.24 2.39 -8.70
CA PHE A 148 -5.60 2.81 -9.04
C PHE A 148 -6.65 1.92 -8.37
N MET A 149 -6.43 0.60 -8.34
CA MET A 149 -7.37 -0.38 -7.80
C MET A 149 -7.34 -0.53 -6.26
N LYS A 150 -6.26 -0.08 -5.60
CA LYS A 150 -6.09 -0.22 -4.15
C LYS A 150 -7.29 0.36 -3.41
N ARG A 151 -7.86 -0.43 -2.50
CA ARG A 151 -8.91 0.00 -1.57
C ARG A 151 -8.25 0.78 -0.43
N THR A 152 -8.69 2.02 -0.24
CA THR A 152 -8.29 2.86 0.91
C THR A 152 -9.53 3.12 1.79
N PRO A 153 -9.35 3.44 3.08
CA PRO A 153 -10.46 3.82 3.96
C PRO A 153 -11.29 4.97 3.36
N GLU A 154 -10.65 5.96 2.74
CA GLU A 154 -11.30 7.07 2.03
C GLU A 154 -12.13 6.59 0.82
N LYS A 155 -11.57 5.72 -0.03
CA LYS A 155 -12.31 5.12 -1.15
C LYS A 155 -13.48 4.27 -0.66
N ARG A 156 -13.35 3.65 0.52
CA ARG A 156 -14.43 2.89 1.17
C ARG A 156 -15.54 3.84 1.62
N PHE A 157 -15.21 4.93 2.32
CA PHE A 157 -16.16 5.99 2.70
C PHE A 157 -16.91 6.51 1.47
N LEU A 158 -16.19 6.97 0.44
CA LEU A 158 -16.78 7.49 -0.81
C LEU A 158 -17.62 6.45 -1.57
N ARG A 159 -17.28 5.16 -1.46
CA ARG A 159 -18.08 4.09 -2.06
C ARG A 159 -19.42 3.92 -1.34
N PHE A 160 -19.43 3.97 -0.01
CA PHE A 160 -20.67 3.88 0.77
C PHE A 160 -21.51 5.16 0.63
N GLN A 161 -20.87 6.32 0.64
CA GLN A 161 -21.51 7.61 0.37
C GLN A 161 -22.30 7.59 -0.95
N LYS A 162 -21.79 6.91 -1.97
CA LYS A 162 -22.47 6.76 -3.26
C LYS A 162 -23.74 5.89 -3.20
N ILE A 163 -23.79 4.91 -2.31
CA ILE A 163 -24.83 3.86 -2.29
C ILE A 163 -25.91 4.19 -1.27
N LEU A 164 -25.52 4.77 -0.14
CA LEU A 164 -26.43 5.14 0.93
C LEU A 164 -27.20 6.38 0.53
N ALA A 165 -28.49 6.41 0.88
CA ALA A 165 -29.28 7.62 0.86
C ALA A 165 -29.11 8.34 2.19
N THR A 166 -28.95 9.66 2.15
CA THR A 166 -28.90 10.50 3.34
C THR A 166 -30.21 10.38 4.10
N SER A 167 -30.13 9.90 5.34
CA SER A 167 -31.28 9.68 6.22
C SER A 167 -31.45 10.87 7.16
N LYS A 168 -32.71 11.24 7.41
CA LYS A 168 -33.06 12.18 8.49
C LYS A 168 -32.85 11.51 9.84
N ILE A 169 -32.28 12.23 10.79
CA ILE A 169 -31.87 11.70 12.10
C ILE A 169 -33.04 11.05 12.84
N ARG A 170 -34.23 11.65 12.80
CA ARG A 170 -35.44 11.12 13.47
C ARG A 170 -35.86 9.73 12.98
N SER A 171 -35.51 9.37 11.75
CA SER A 171 -35.95 8.13 11.09
C SER A 171 -34.78 7.25 10.65
N VAL A 172 -33.65 7.33 11.36
CA VAL A 172 -32.47 6.49 11.10
C VAL A 172 -32.82 5.03 11.36
N ALA A 173 -32.65 4.19 10.33
CA ALA A 173 -32.78 2.75 10.47
C ALA A 173 -31.51 2.16 11.12
N ILE A 174 -31.67 1.04 11.85
CA ILE A 174 -30.54 0.28 12.39
C ILE A 174 -29.71 -0.29 11.24
N GLY A 175 -28.39 -0.13 11.31
CA GLY A 175 -27.45 -0.58 10.27
C GLY A 175 -26.56 0.55 9.77
N LEU A 176 -25.86 0.30 8.66
CA LEU A 176 -24.99 1.30 8.05
C LEU A 176 -25.83 2.43 7.44
N VAL A 177 -25.62 3.65 7.90
CA VAL A 177 -26.39 4.83 7.49
C VAL A 177 -25.50 6.01 7.17
N GLU A 178 -26.03 6.89 6.33
CA GLU A 178 -25.49 8.22 6.07
C GLU A 178 -26.43 9.24 6.68
N ILE A 179 -25.89 10.17 7.47
CA ILE A 179 -26.63 11.31 8.02
C ILE A 179 -25.90 12.60 7.69
N GLU A 180 -26.66 13.69 7.64
CA GLU A 180 -26.14 15.04 7.41
C GLU A 180 -26.65 15.99 8.48
N GLY A 181 -25.79 16.87 8.99
CA GLY A 181 -26.14 17.80 10.06
C GLY A 181 -24.92 18.48 10.68
N LYS A 182 -25.17 19.20 11.78
CA LYS A 182 -24.16 19.96 12.51
C LYS A 182 -23.82 19.28 13.82
N ILE A 183 -22.56 19.42 14.25
CA ILE A 183 -22.17 18.99 15.59
C ILE A 183 -22.56 20.09 16.58
N THR A 184 -23.44 19.75 17.53
CA THR A 184 -24.08 20.71 18.43
C THR A 184 -23.74 20.50 19.91
N ALA A 185 -23.39 19.27 20.30
CA ALA A 185 -23.03 18.95 21.69
C ALA A 185 -21.95 17.87 21.74
N GLY A 186 -21.25 17.78 22.87
CA GLY A 186 -20.14 16.84 23.07
C GLY A 186 -19.03 17.46 23.91
N GLU A 187 -18.10 16.64 24.38
CA GLU A 187 -16.94 17.12 25.11
C GLU A 187 -15.96 17.79 24.13
N THR A 188 -15.71 19.09 24.34
CA THR A 188 -14.73 19.82 23.55
C THR A 188 -13.32 19.58 24.04
N LEU A 189 -12.38 19.46 23.12
CA LEU A 189 -10.96 19.36 23.36
C LEU A 189 -10.23 20.58 22.78
N LYS A 190 -9.05 20.88 23.31
CA LYS A 190 -8.18 21.92 22.78
C LYS A 190 -7.29 21.34 21.70
N SER A 191 -7.23 22.00 20.55
CA SER A 191 -6.37 21.60 19.44
C SER A 191 -4.89 21.63 19.84
N CYS A 192 -4.11 20.69 19.29
CA CYS A 192 -2.69 20.59 19.54
C CYS A 192 -1.95 21.84 19.05
N LEU A 193 -2.29 22.32 17.85
CA LEU A 193 -1.72 23.51 17.24
C LEU A 193 -2.68 24.70 17.35
N GLY A 194 -2.50 25.52 18.39
CA GLY A 194 -3.20 26.80 18.51
C GLY A 194 -4.34 26.84 19.50
N ASN A 195 -4.56 25.78 20.29
CA ASN A 195 -5.48 25.77 21.42
C ASN A 195 -6.94 26.13 21.05
N LYS A 196 -7.38 25.83 19.82
CA LYS A 196 -8.75 26.07 19.39
C LYS A 196 -9.67 24.98 19.95
N ALA A 197 -10.83 25.35 20.48
CA ALA A 197 -11.83 24.40 20.95
C ALA A 197 -12.46 23.66 19.75
N CYS A 198 -12.47 22.33 19.79
CA CYS A 198 -12.99 21.46 18.74
C CYS A 198 -13.51 20.13 19.34
N TYR A 199 -14.20 19.31 18.55
CA TYR A 199 -14.67 17.98 19.00
C TYR A 199 -13.67 16.85 18.66
N GLY A 200 -12.70 17.15 17.81
CA GLY A 200 -11.66 16.24 17.37
C GLY A 200 -10.55 17.00 16.64
N TYR A 201 -9.32 16.52 16.76
CA TYR A 201 -8.20 16.95 15.93
C TYR A 201 -7.40 15.76 15.38
N PHE A 202 -6.84 15.98 14.20
CA PHE A 202 -5.88 15.09 13.55
C PHE A 202 -4.60 15.87 13.33
N TYR A 203 -3.55 15.51 14.05
CA TYR A 203 -2.26 16.19 14.03
C TYR A 203 -1.20 15.29 13.40
N TYR A 204 -0.46 15.85 12.43
CA TYR A 204 0.58 15.16 11.69
C TYR A 204 1.86 15.98 11.70
N GLU A 205 2.98 15.31 11.99
CA GLU A 205 4.32 15.87 11.86
C GLU A 205 5.07 15.16 10.74
N TYR A 206 5.75 15.95 9.92
CA TYR A 206 6.57 15.45 8.82
C TYR A 206 7.99 16.01 8.95
N ASN A 207 8.99 15.17 8.80
CA ASN A 207 10.34 15.62 8.50
C ASN A 207 10.40 16.08 7.04
N VAL A 208 11.03 17.24 6.82
CA VAL A 208 11.29 17.82 5.51
C VAL A 208 12.76 17.59 5.18
N SER A 209 13.02 16.82 4.13
CA SER A 209 14.35 16.72 3.54
C SER A 209 14.36 17.43 2.19
N LYS A 210 15.50 18.03 1.85
CA LYS A 210 15.74 18.62 0.53
C LYS A 210 16.80 17.80 -0.17
N ASP A 211 16.57 17.49 -1.43
CA ASP A 211 17.63 16.94 -2.29
C ASP A 211 18.56 18.05 -2.81
N LYS A 212 19.59 17.64 -3.56
CA LYS A 212 20.58 18.54 -4.15
C LYS A 212 19.97 19.52 -5.14
N GLU A 213 18.78 19.23 -5.67
CA GLU A 213 18.02 20.08 -6.60
C GLU A 213 17.03 20.99 -5.87
N GLY A 214 17.00 20.95 -4.53
CA GLY A 214 16.13 21.76 -3.69
C GLY A 214 14.69 21.25 -3.58
N LYS A 215 14.37 20.09 -4.15
CA LYS A 215 13.04 19.47 -4.07
C LYS A 215 12.82 18.91 -2.68
N LYS A 216 11.68 19.29 -2.09
CA LYS A 216 11.28 18.86 -0.75
C LYS A 216 10.64 17.48 -0.81
N SER A 217 11.06 16.62 0.11
CA SER A 217 10.41 15.35 0.43
C SER A 217 9.90 15.38 1.86
N TYR A 218 8.71 14.84 2.07
CA TYR A 218 8.03 14.83 3.36
C TYR A 218 7.93 13.39 3.87
N HIS A 219 8.41 13.16 5.08
CA HIS A 219 8.31 11.86 5.72
C HIS A 219 7.56 11.99 7.05
N GLN A 220 6.38 11.37 7.14
CA GLN A 220 5.57 11.44 8.36
C GLN A 220 6.31 10.77 9.51
N THR A 221 6.61 11.53 10.55
CA THR A 221 7.31 11.06 11.76
C THR A 221 6.37 10.83 12.92
N HIS A 222 5.31 11.63 13.01
CA HIS A 222 4.35 11.54 14.10
C HIS A 222 2.93 11.74 13.59
N ASN A 223 2.00 11.08 14.27
CA ASN A 223 0.57 11.18 14.04
C ASN A 223 -0.14 11.04 15.38
N GLU A 224 -0.99 12.01 15.70
CA GLU A 224 -1.84 12.00 16.87
C GLU A 224 -3.28 12.32 16.44
N ASN A 225 -4.18 11.38 16.71
CA ASN A 225 -5.60 11.54 16.43
C ASN A 225 -6.35 11.46 17.76
N LYS A 226 -7.08 12.52 18.11
CA LYS A 226 -7.97 12.54 19.27
C LYS A 226 -9.33 13.02 18.86
N ILE A 227 -10.35 12.28 19.25
CA ILE A 227 -11.75 12.59 18.98
C ILE A 227 -12.59 12.16 20.16
N ASN A 228 -13.48 13.04 20.60
CA ASN A 228 -14.43 12.73 21.65
C ASN A 228 -15.75 12.26 21.04
N ASN A 229 -16.62 11.70 21.87
CA ASN A 229 -18.00 11.48 21.48
C ASN A 229 -18.70 12.84 21.31
N PHE A 230 -19.58 12.92 20.32
CA PHE A 230 -20.31 14.15 20.00
C PHE A 230 -21.72 13.83 19.57
N THR A 231 -22.58 14.84 19.58
CA THR A 231 -23.97 14.78 19.13
C THR A 231 -24.09 15.58 17.84
N MET A 232 -24.71 14.96 16.86
CA MET A 232 -25.03 15.57 15.57
C MET A 232 -26.53 15.88 15.52
N THR A 233 -26.88 17.04 15.00
CA THR A 233 -28.25 17.54 14.92
C THR A 233 -28.56 17.98 13.49
N ASP A 234 -29.72 17.57 13.00
CA ASP A 234 -30.32 18.02 11.76
C ASP A 234 -31.64 18.76 12.06
N ASP A 235 -32.44 19.02 11.03
CA ASP A 235 -33.76 19.63 11.14
C ASP A 235 -34.83 18.74 11.81
N THR A 236 -34.55 17.45 11.99
CA THR A 236 -35.52 16.45 12.48
C THR A 236 -35.22 15.92 13.88
N GLY A 237 -33.97 15.94 14.32
CA GLY A 237 -33.58 15.37 15.60
C GLY A 237 -32.08 15.49 15.89
N SER A 238 -31.66 14.80 16.94
CA SER A 238 -30.27 14.73 17.36
C SER A 238 -29.88 13.29 17.66
N ILE A 239 -28.67 12.90 17.29
CA ILE A 239 -28.14 11.56 17.50
C ILE A 239 -26.71 11.61 18.02
N GLU A 240 -26.42 10.71 18.95
CA GLU A 240 -25.10 10.60 19.55
C GLU A 240 -24.19 9.72 18.69
N VAL A 241 -22.95 10.18 18.52
CA VAL A 241 -21.91 9.52 17.75
C VAL A 241 -20.80 9.10 18.70
N LEU A 242 -20.61 7.79 18.81
CA LEU A 242 -19.57 7.17 19.62
C LEU A 242 -18.28 7.05 18.81
N ALA A 243 -17.52 8.15 18.75
CA ALA A 243 -16.28 8.25 18.01
C ALA A 243 -15.02 7.97 18.85
N ALA A 244 -15.10 8.14 20.17
CA ALA A 244 -13.99 7.89 21.08
C ALA A 244 -13.48 6.44 20.93
N ASP A 245 -12.16 6.29 20.92
CA ASP A 245 -11.44 5.00 20.80
C ASP A 245 -11.74 4.16 19.55
N ASN A 246 -12.53 4.69 18.61
CA ASN A 246 -12.89 4.01 17.36
C ASN A 246 -12.05 4.50 16.18
N PRO A 247 -11.72 3.62 15.21
CA PRO A 247 -11.13 4.07 13.95
C PRO A 247 -12.06 5.06 13.26
N PHE A 248 -11.55 6.27 13.04
CA PHE A 248 -12.31 7.38 12.47
C PHE A 248 -11.64 7.88 11.19
N ILE A 249 -12.44 8.04 10.14
CA ILE A 249 -11.98 8.55 8.84
C ILE A 249 -12.47 9.98 8.67
N HIS A 250 -11.56 10.92 8.44
CA HIS A 250 -11.93 12.25 7.98
C HIS A 250 -11.57 12.40 6.50
N LEU A 251 -12.41 13.11 5.74
CA LEU A 251 -12.17 13.39 4.33
C LEU A 251 -12.55 14.82 4.02
N GLY A 252 -11.73 15.51 3.22
CA GLY A 252 -12.07 16.83 2.69
C GLY A 252 -12.08 17.97 3.71
N ILE A 253 -11.68 17.72 4.95
CA ILE A 253 -11.46 18.77 5.96
C ILE A 253 -10.21 19.56 5.57
N GLU A 254 -10.33 20.88 5.48
CA GLU A 254 -9.19 21.76 5.23
C GLU A 254 -8.31 21.87 6.50
N PRO A 255 -6.98 21.94 6.35
CA PRO A 255 -6.10 22.04 7.50
C PRO A 255 -6.30 23.38 8.19
N HIS A 256 -6.61 23.34 9.50
CA HIS A 256 -6.66 24.53 10.35
C HIS A 256 -5.30 25.21 10.42
N LYS A 257 -4.22 24.41 10.50
CA LYS A 257 -2.85 24.89 10.41
C LYS A 257 -2.00 23.99 9.54
N ASP A 258 -1.20 24.61 8.69
CA ASP A 258 -0.20 23.95 7.85
C ASP A 258 1.00 24.89 7.71
N PHE A 259 2.10 24.58 8.41
CA PHE A 259 3.31 25.39 8.36
C PHE A 259 4.58 24.56 8.47
N GLU A 260 5.67 25.12 7.97
CA GLU A 260 7.01 24.53 8.08
C GLU A 260 7.86 25.35 9.05
N ALA A 261 8.56 24.67 9.96
CA ALA A 261 9.55 25.27 10.84
C ALA A 261 10.81 24.41 10.86
N GLY A 262 11.93 24.97 10.37
CA GLY A 262 13.17 24.23 10.17
C GLY A 262 13.01 23.06 9.20
N ASN A 263 13.43 21.87 9.61
CA ASN A 263 13.30 20.63 8.84
C ASN A 263 12.03 19.85 9.19
N LYS A 264 10.99 20.53 9.67
CA LYS A 264 9.72 19.92 10.04
C LYS A 264 8.55 20.67 9.44
N ARG A 265 7.49 19.94 9.11
CA ARG A 265 6.19 20.45 8.69
C ARG A 265 5.13 19.92 9.64
N TYR A 266 4.23 20.79 10.02
CA TYR A 266 3.16 20.52 10.97
C TYR A 266 1.83 20.73 10.27
N LYS A 267 0.94 19.74 10.36
CA LYS A 267 -0.43 19.84 9.86
C LYS A 267 -1.41 19.46 10.94
N GLU A 268 -2.47 20.25 11.07
CA GLU A 268 -3.58 19.97 11.96
C GLU A 268 -4.91 20.17 11.23
N TYR A 269 -5.82 19.21 11.41
CA TYR A 269 -7.19 19.24 10.93
C TYR A 269 -8.14 19.20 12.13
N LEU A 270 -9.22 19.98 12.10
CA LEU A 270 -10.16 20.10 13.21
C LEU A 270 -11.58 19.69 12.80
N ILE A 271 -12.28 19.09 13.74
CA ILE A 271 -13.73 18.91 13.68
C ILE A 271 -14.36 20.06 14.45
N GLU A 272 -14.93 21.00 13.70
CA GLU A 272 -15.40 22.28 14.22
C GLU A 272 -16.90 22.23 14.58
N PRO A 273 -17.34 23.00 15.59
CA PRO A 273 -18.77 23.20 15.83
C PRO A 273 -19.42 23.93 14.64
N ASN A 274 -20.73 23.73 14.47
CA ASN A 274 -21.60 24.48 13.53
C ASN A 274 -21.29 24.33 12.03
N THR A 275 -20.32 23.51 11.64
CA THR A 275 -20.08 23.12 10.25
C THR A 275 -21.03 22.00 9.86
N ASP A 276 -21.60 22.07 8.65
CA ASP A 276 -22.42 21.00 8.09
C ASP A 276 -21.52 19.86 7.61
N TYR A 277 -21.74 18.69 8.20
CA TYR A 277 -20.99 17.49 7.90
C TYR A 277 -21.92 16.39 7.41
N LEU A 278 -21.38 15.56 6.54
CA LEU A 278 -21.92 14.26 6.18
C LEU A 278 -21.14 13.19 6.94
N LEU A 279 -21.86 12.33 7.67
CA LEU A 279 -21.30 11.27 8.48
C LEU A 279 -21.85 9.91 8.03
N ILE A 280 -20.95 8.93 7.92
CA ILE A 280 -21.31 7.54 7.64
C ILE A 280 -20.85 6.68 8.81
N GLY A 281 -21.77 5.91 9.37
CA GLY A 281 -21.50 5.02 10.49
C GLY A 281 -22.58 3.95 10.64
N ASN A 282 -22.40 3.05 11.61
CA ASN A 282 -23.39 2.02 11.91
C ASN A 282 -24.31 2.52 13.05
N ALA A 283 -25.60 2.68 12.76
CA ALA A 283 -26.62 2.99 13.74
C ALA A 283 -27.04 1.73 14.50
N GLU A 284 -26.98 1.78 15.82
CA GLU A 284 -27.37 0.69 16.72
C GLU A 284 -28.17 1.24 17.90
N SER A 285 -29.09 0.42 18.42
CA SER A 285 -29.79 0.72 19.67
C SER A 285 -28.95 0.22 20.85
N ILE A 286 -28.39 1.15 21.63
CA ILE A 286 -27.69 0.87 22.88
C ILE A 286 -28.54 1.41 24.02
N ASN A 287 -28.95 0.55 24.96
CA ASN A 287 -29.81 0.91 26.09
C ASN A 287 -31.11 1.64 25.67
N GLY A 288 -31.69 1.25 24.53
CA GLY A 288 -32.92 1.85 24.00
C GLY A 288 -32.75 3.20 23.29
N LYS A 289 -31.52 3.72 23.20
CA LYS A 289 -31.19 4.94 22.44
C LYS A 289 -30.43 4.55 21.17
N VAL A 290 -30.86 5.10 20.03
CA VAL A 290 -30.13 4.92 18.77
C VAL A 290 -28.87 5.80 18.79
N VAL A 291 -27.72 5.19 18.54
CA VAL A 291 -26.41 5.85 18.48
C VAL A 291 -25.67 5.40 17.23
N ILE A 292 -24.73 6.20 16.75
CA ILE A 292 -23.87 5.85 15.62
C ILE A 292 -22.48 5.45 16.11
N THR A 293 -21.97 4.32 15.63
CA THR A 293 -20.68 3.77 16.05
C THR A 293 -19.95 3.06 14.91
N CYS A 294 -18.69 2.69 15.14
CA CYS A 294 -17.91 1.84 14.25
C CYS A 294 -18.09 0.36 14.65
N LYS A 295 -18.79 -0.44 13.84
CA LYS A 295 -19.07 -1.85 14.14
C LYS A 295 -18.91 -2.76 12.92
N PRO A 296 -18.56 -4.05 13.09
CA PRO A 296 -18.72 -5.06 12.04
C PRO A 296 -20.16 -5.09 11.49
N PRO A 297 -20.35 -5.50 10.22
CA PRO A 297 -19.34 -6.03 9.29
C PRO A 297 -18.57 -4.95 8.51
N HIS A 298 -19.01 -3.68 8.57
CA HIS A 298 -18.50 -2.63 7.68
C HIS A 298 -17.29 -1.86 8.24
N TYR A 299 -17.11 -1.80 9.57
CA TYR A 299 -16.00 -1.11 10.24
C TYR A 299 -15.73 0.27 9.63
N LEU A 300 -16.78 1.09 9.56
CA LEU A 300 -16.72 2.42 8.98
C LEU A 300 -17.38 3.39 9.96
N LEU A 301 -16.60 4.37 10.39
CA LEU A 301 -17.08 5.61 10.97
C LEU A 301 -16.27 6.72 10.33
N GLY A 302 -16.93 7.61 9.61
CA GLY A 302 -16.24 8.69 8.93
C GLY A 302 -17.10 9.91 8.71
N LEU A 303 -16.43 11.05 8.55
CA LEU A 303 -17.03 12.36 8.47
C LEU A 303 -16.32 13.20 7.40
N SER A 304 -17.11 13.95 6.66
CA SER A 304 -16.65 14.87 5.62
C SER A 304 -17.51 16.12 5.64
N PRO A 305 -16.96 17.32 5.38
CA PRO A 305 -17.78 18.50 5.09
C PRO A 305 -18.77 18.20 3.96
N SER A 306 -20.03 18.59 4.12
CA SER A 306 -21.08 18.30 3.14
C SER A 306 -20.76 18.91 1.77
N ASP A 307 -20.25 20.13 1.76
CA ASP A 307 -19.83 20.87 0.57
C ASP A 307 -18.73 20.16 -0.22
N TYR A 308 -17.77 19.54 0.49
CA TYR A 308 -16.72 18.73 -0.13
C TYR A 308 -17.32 17.52 -0.84
N VAL A 309 -18.27 16.82 -0.22
CA VAL A 309 -18.93 15.65 -0.83
C VAL A 309 -19.70 16.06 -2.09
N THR A 310 -20.40 17.19 -2.05
CA THR A 310 -21.10 17.73 -3.22
C THR A 310 -20.12 18.06 -4.36
N ARG A 311 -19.03 18.78 -4.08
CA ARG A 311 -17.98 19.06 -5.09
C ARG A 311 -17.37 17.78 -5.65
N TRP A 312 -17.08 16.83 -4.77
CA TRP A 312 -16.58 15.52 -5.16
C TRP A 312 -17.55 14.84 -6.12
N ASN A 313 -18.83 14.75 -5.78
CA ASN A 313 -19.85 14.11 -6.61
C ASN A 313 -20.08 14.81 -7.95
N ASN A 314 -20.01 16.15 -7.99
CA ASN A 314 -20.14 16.92 -9.22
C ASN A 314 -19.00 16.64 -10.22
N ALA A 315 -17.76 16.54 -9.73
CA ALA A 315 -16.61 16.23 -10.60
C ALA A 315 -16.42 14.73 -10.91
N ARG A 316 -17.36 13.87 -10.47
CA ARG A 316 -17.33 12.42 -10.67
C ARG A 316 -17.27 11.95 -12.13
N PRO A 317 -18.09 12.44 -13.09
CA PRO A 317 -18.08 11.92 -14.45
C PRO A 317 -16.71 12.10 -15.09
N PHE A 318 -16.06 13.25 -14.86
CA PHE A 318 -14.72 13.51 -15.32
C PHE A 318 -13.69 12.53 -14.75
N ARG A 319 -13.67 12.36 -13.42
CA ARG A 319 -12.72 11.44 -12.76
C ARG A 319 -12.92 9.98 -13.16
N ARG A 320 -14.18 9.54 -13.33
CA ARG A 320 -14.49 8.18 -13.79
C ARG A 320 -13.97 7.96 -15.20
N ASN A 321 -14.24 8.87 -16.12
CA ASN A 321 -13.80 8.74 -17.50
C ASN A 321 -12.26 8.75 -17.58
N LEU A 322 -11.61 9.69 -16.89
CA LEU A 322 -10.15 9.74 -16.80
C LEU A 322 -9.56 8.41 -16.27
N SER A 323 -10.12 7.86 -15.19
CA SER A 323 -9.63 6.59 -14.62
C SER A 323 -9.78 5.43 -15.60
N ILE A 324 -10.91 5.34 -16.31
CA ILE A 324 -11.15 4.30 -17.32
C ILE A 324 -10.16 4.44 -18.48
N THR A 325 -9.99 5.65 -19.01
CA THR A 325 -9.04 5.92 -20.10
C THR A 325 -7.62 5.54 -19.71
N VAL A 326 -7.18 5.91 -18.49
CA VAL A 326 -5.85 5.55 -17.98
C VAL A 326 -5.67 4.04 -17.86
N VAL A 327 -6.66 3.32 -17.31
CA VAL A 327 -6.59 1.86 -17.18
C VAL A 327 -6.53 1.17 -18.55
N ILE A 328 -7.35 1.61 -19.52
CA ILE A 328 -7.31 1.08 -20.88
C ILE A 328 -5.95 1.34 -21.54
N ALA A 329 -5.43 2.56 -21.43
CA ALA A 329 -4.12 2.90 -21.97
C ALA A 329 -3.00 2.02 -21.36
N LEU A 330 -3.03 1.80 -20.04
CA LEU A 330 -2.07 0.91 -19.36
C LEU A 330 -2.18 -0.54 -19.84
N LEU A 331 -3.39 -1.05 -20.08
CA LEU A 331 -3.57 -2.40 -20.63
C LEU A 331 -3.02 -2.53 -22.06
N VAL A 332 -3.27 -1.54 -22.92
CA VAL A 332 -2.71 -1.51 -24.28
C VAL A 332 -1.17 -1.47 -24.24
N ILE A 333 -0.59 -0.63 -23.38
CA ILE A 333 0.86 -0.57 -23.17
C ILE A 333 1.39 -1.93 -22.71
N ALA A 334 0.74 -2.60 -21.76
CA ALA A 334 1.13 -3.93 -21.30
C ALA A 334 1.12 -4.96 -22.44
N THR A 335 0.08 -4.95 -23.29
CA THR A 335 0.00 -5.85 -24.46
C THR A 335 1.15 -5.61 -25.43
N ILE A 336 1.48 -4.36 -25.72
CA ILE A 336 2.61 -4.01 -26.60
C ILE A 336 3.93 -4.51 -26.01
N ILE A 337 4.14 -4.35 -24.70
CA ILE A 337 5.37 -4.79 -24.00
C ILE A 337 5.54 -6.32 -24.06
N ILE A 338 4.45 -7.07 -23.92
CA ILE A 338 4.49 -8.54 -23.93
C ILE A 338 4.70 -9.08 -25.35
N THR A 339 4.14 -8.41 -26.36
CA THR A 339 4.15 -8.90 -27.74
C THR A 339 5.59 -8.94 -28.29
N PRO A 340 6.05 -10.07 -28.85
CA PRO A 340 7.33 -10.11 -29.55
C PRO A 340 7.27 -9.24 -30.81
N ILE A 341 8.22 -8.32 -30.92
CA ILE A 341 8.37 -7.39 -32.04
C ILE A 341 9.69 -7.73 -32.74
N ASP A 342 9.64 -7.93 -34.05
CA ASP A 342 10.83 -7.97 -34.91
C ASP A 342 10.76 -6.80 -35.89
N TYR A 343 11.91 -6.19 -36.17
CA TYR A 343 12.03 -5.10 -37.12
C TYR A 343 13.06 -5.51 -38.19
N ARG A 344 12.57 -5.82 -39.38
CA ARG A 344 13.41 -6.18 -40.53
C ARG A 344 13.00 -5.37 -41.75
N ASP A 345 14.00 -4.82 -42.45
CA ASP A 345 13.84 -4.15 -43.74
C ASP A 345 12.77 -3.04 -43.76
N GLY A 346 12.68 -2.27 -42.67
CA GLY A 346 11.71 -1.18 -42.56
C GLY A 346 10.31 -1.62 -42.07
N LEU A 347 10.06 -2.92 -41.95
CA LEU A 347 8.78 -3.49 -41.52
C LEU A 347 8.85 -3.94 -40.06
N LEU A 348 7.92 -3.40 -39.25
CA LEU A 348 7.70 -3.80 -37.86
C LEU A 348 6.67 -4.93 -37.82
N THR A 349 7.08 -6.14 -37.44
CA THR A 349 6.22 -7.32 -37.38
C THR A 349 5.91 -7.71 -35.93
N PHE A 350 4.62 -7.79 -35.60
CA PHE A 350 4.13 -8.23 -34.29
C PHE A 350 3.74 -9.71 -34.33
N TYR A 351 4.34 -10.54 -33.49
CA TYR A 351 4.06 -11.98 -33.45
C TYR A 351 3.06 -12.32 -32.33
N PHE A 352 1.78 -12.08 -32.58
CA PHE A 352 0.71 -12.40 -31.61
C PHE A 352 0.59 -13.90 -31.30
N ASN A 353 1.06 -14.78 -32.20
CA ASN A 353 1.01 -16.23 -32.01
C ASN A 353 2.14 -16.78 -31.11
N ASN A 354 3.15 -15.97 -30.78
CA ASN A 354 4.30 -16.39 -29.98
C ASN A 354 4.33 -15.72 -28.59
N ILE A 355 3.16 -15.40 -28.04
CA ILE A 355 3.05 -14.88 -26.67
C ILE A 355 3.34 -16.04 -25.71
N SER A 356 4.60 -16.16 -25.26
CA SER A 356 4.98 -17.08 -24.19
C SER A 356 4.61 -16.46 -22.84
N PHE A 357 3.67 -17.09 -22.13
CA PHE A 357 3.29 -16.75 -20.75
C PHE A 357 4.31 -17.25 -19.73
#